data_AF-A0A2E3DLH6-F1
#
_entry.id   AF-A0A2E3DLH6-F1
#
_cell.length_a   1.000
_cell.length_b   1.000
_cell.length_c   1.000
_cell.angle_alpha   90.00
_cell.angle_beta   90.00
_cell.angle_gamma   90.00
#
_symmetry.space_group_name_H-M   'P 1'
#
loop_
_entity.id
_entity.type
_entity.pdbx_description
1 polymer ?
#
loop_
_entity_poly.entity_id
_entity_poly.type
_entity_poly.pdbx_seq_one_letter_code
_entity_poly.pdbx_strand_id
1 'polypeptide(L)'
;MNKILLIASLCFTTTVSAVDKPNVVFIFVDDLGWKDLGCYGNEFVETPTIDGLARSGTRFTDFYAAGAVCSPTRCAVQSGQNQARIGITAHIPGHWRPFERVRTPQTTMALPLDVVTIAESMQKAGYSTGYIGKWHLGKGTQFAPDKQGYEFAMEIGGPQRPGSFRVVNKSDVKPRDDQFRTEFEAELCRKFIRSNKKNPFFLMLSPFHVHIPLSSRSELVAKYKAKAEQLGIHLPNPIYAAMIEEVDVLVGEVLQELDAQGLTENTMVVFTSDNGGLYRRYDFREQADDDVATQRPLRGEKGTLYEGGIRVPLIIKYPGVVPAGRESSQLSISYDFYPTFVALAGGQLPVNQTIDGIDLMPLLTDTVKNIQRRCLFWHFPHYHHDRPASAIRDGSWKMIKYLDNTGDVELYNLSEDISESNNLIETRPSRKADMLVKIQDWQRDTTARMPIPNPSYDPARAGQWWSRGSGKPVNSDARKRFPATELEPK
;
A
#
# COMPACT_ATOMS: atom_id res chain seq x y z
N MET A 1 65.99 28.90 41.39
CA MET A 1 64.92 29.29 40.44
C MET A 1 64.58 28.09 39.58
N ASN A 2 63.44 27.44 39.79
CA ASN A 2 62.85 26.49 38.83
C ASN A 2 61.34 26.56 39.02
N LYS A 3 60.66 27.31 38.15
CA LYS A 3 59.19 27.38 38.10
C LYS A 3 58.69 26.22 37.24
N ILE A 4 58.01 25.27 37.86
CA ILE A 4 57.29 24.20 37.17
C ILE A 4 55.94 24.79 36.72
N LEU A 5 55.76 24.89 35.41
CA LEU A 5 54.51 25.32 34.78
C LEU A 5 53.56 24.11 34.71
N LEU A 6 52.46 24.15 35.45
CA LEU A 6 51.40 23.15 35.37
C LEU A 6 50.45 23.57 34.23
N ILE A 7 50.46 22.85 33.11
CA ILE A 7 49.50 23.04 32.01
C ILE A 7 48.29 22.16 32.32
N ALA A 8 47.19 22.78 32.73
CA ALA A 8 45.90 22.12 32.87
C ALA A 8 45.28 21.92 31.48
N SER A 9 45.27 20.66 31.01
CA SER A 9 44.58 20.28 29.78
C SER A 9 43.07 20.24 30.05
N LEU A 10 42.33 21.27 29.59
CA LEU A 10 40.87 21.23 29.54
C LEU A 10 40.44 20.20 28.48
N CYS A 11 40.04 19.00 28.93
CA CYS A 11 39.28 18.08 28.10
C CYS A 11 37.87 18.66 27.89
N PHE A 12 37.65 19.32 26.75
CA PHE A 12 36.30 19.53 26.24
C PHE A 12 35.73 18.16 25.86
N THR A 13 34.93 17.58 26.75
CA THR A 13 34.00 16.52 26.36
C THR A 13 32.96 17.14 25.47
N THR A 14 33.15 17.08 24.15
CA THR A 14 32.05 17.22 23.20
C THR A 14 31.11 16.06 23.49
N THR A 15 30.02 16.34 24.20
CA THR A 15 28.85 15.47 24.17
C THR A 15 28.43 15.41 22.70
N VAL A 16 28.81 14.35 22.02
CA VAL A 16 28.17 13.95 20.77
C VAL A 16 26.72 13.77 21.16
N SER A 17 25.88 14.75 20.82
CA SER A 17 24.44 14.58 20.92
C SER A 17 24.15 13.29 20.18
N ALA A 18 23.53 12.32 20.86
CA ALA A 18 22.96 11.18 20.17
C ALA A 18 22.21 11.76 18.97
N VAL A 19 22.50 11.27 17.77
CA VAL A 19 21.75 11.68 16.58
C VAL A 19 20.28 11.47 16.94
N ASP A 20 19.54 12.57 17.08
CA ASP A 20 18.16 12.51 17.56
C ASP A 20 17.40 11.62 16.59
N LYS A 21 16.85 10.51 17.10
CA LYS A 21 16.10 9.54 16.29
C LYS A 21 14.99 10.29 15.54
N PRO A 22 14.88 10.15 14.21
CA PRO A 22 13.89 10.89 13.45
C PRO A 22 12.50 10.31 13.65
N ASN A 23 11.48 11.14 13.46
CA ASN A 23 10.11 10.66 13.34
C ASN A 23 9.90 9.99 11.98
N VAL A 24 8.88 9.14 11.91
CA VAL A 24 8.43 8.52 10.67
C VAL A 24 6.92 8.73 10.53
N VAL A 25 6.51 9.33 9.42
CA VAL A 25 5.12 9.42 9.00
C VAL A 25 4.96 8.60 7.73
N PHE A 26 4.23 7.50 7.82
CA PHE A 26 3.96 6.60 6.72
C PHE A 26 2.49 6.72 6.26
N ILE A 27 2.30 7.31 5.10
CA ILE A 27 1.01 7.55 4.45
C ILE A 27 0.78 6.43 3.43
N PHE A 28 -0.20 5.58 3.71
CA PHE A 28 -0.44 4.32 3.03
C PHE A 28 -1.87 4.23 2.48
N VAL A 29 -2.04 4.79 1.28
CA VAL A 29 -3.33 5.03 0.60
C VAL A 29 -3.93 3.74 0.05
N ASP A 30 -5.25 3.62 0.02
CA ASP A 30 -5.98 2.44 -0.43
C ASP A 30 -6.37 2.56 -1.91
N ASP A 31 -5.99 1.59 -2.74
CA ASP A 31 -6.33 1.53 -4.19
C ASP A 31 -5.85 2.72 -5.06
N LEU A 32 -4.80 3.44 -4.68
CA LEU A 32 -4.27 4.54 -5.50
C LEU A 32 -3.36 4.01 -6.62
N GLY A 33 -3.78 4.25 -7.85
CA GLY A 33 -3.08 3.84 -9.06
C GLY A 33 -1.74 4.53 -9.27
N TRP A 34 -0.88 3.88 -10.04
CA TRP A 34 0.50 4.35 -10.29
C TRP A 34 0.56 5.71 -10.99
N LYS A 35 -0.47 6.06 -11.77
CA LYS A 35 -0.58 7.28 -12.57
C LYS A 35 -1.66 8.24 -12.07
N ASP A 36 -2.14 8.06 -10.83
CA ASP A 36 -3.25 8.85 -10.31
C ASP A 36 -2.82 10.26 -9.85
N LEU A 37 -1.52 10.49 -9.69
CA LEU A 37 -0.95 11.74 -9.18
C LEU A 37 -0.33 12.59 -10.31
N GLY A 38 -0.32 13.91 -10.14
CA GLY A 38 0.32 14.86 -11.07
C GLY A 38 1.79 14.53 -11.30
N CYS A 39 2.53 14.31 -10.22
CA CYS A 39 3.91 13.84 -10.25
C CYS A 39 4.09 12.40 -10.74
N TYR A 40 3.06 11.70 -11.20
CA TYR A 40 3.20 10.45 -11.95
C TYR A 40 2.56 10.55 -13.35
N GLY A 41 2.24 11.76 -13.80
CA GLY A 41 1.76 12.05 -15.15
C GLY A 41 0.24 12.15 -15.28
N ASN A 42 -0.50 12.27 -14.16
CA ASN A 42 -1.90 12.66 -14.23
C ASN A 42 -2.01 14.13 -14.62
N GLU A 43 -2.61 14.42 -15.78
CA GLU A 43 -2.76 15.80 -16.26
C GLU A 43 -4.10 16.43 -15.82
N PHE A 44 -4.99 15.63 -15.22
CA PHE A 44 -6.34 16.06 -14.87
C PHE A 44 -6.53 16.27 -13.37
N VAL A 45 -6.12 15.30 -12.56
CA VAL A 45 -6.31 15.35 -11.11
C VAL A 45 -5.23 16.24 -10.49
N GLU A 46 -5.63 17.14 -9.60
CA GLU A 46 -4.73 18.12 -9.00
C GLU A 46 -4.23 17.61 -7.64
N THR A 47 -2.92 17.36 -7.55
CA THR A 47 -2.24 16.90 -6.32
C THR A 47 -1.03 17.78 -5.96
N PRO A 48 -1.21 19.10 -5.80
CA PRO A 48 -0.09 20.03 -5.65
C PRO A 48 0.79 19.76 -4.42
N THR A 49 0.21 19.26 -3.33
CA THR A 49 0.94 18.94 -2.10
C THR A 49 1.83 17.72 -2.30
N ILE A 50 1.27 16.63 -2.83
CA ILE A 50 2.00 15.38 -3.09
C ILE A 50 3.05 15.61 -4.19
N ASP A 51 2.75 16.45 -5.18
CA ASP A 51 3.73 16.87 -6.18
C ASP A 51 4.88 17.67 -5.55
N GLY A 52 4.58 18.51 -4.56
CA GLY A 52 5.58 19.18 -3.73
C GLY A 52 6.42 18.22 -2.89
N LEU A 53 5.81 17.16 -2.36
CA LEU A 53 6.51 16.09 -1.67
C LEU A 53 7.50 15.40 -2.61
N ALA A 54 7.11 15.10 -3.85
CA ALA A 54 8.01 14.53 -4.86
C ALA A 54 9.16 15.47 -5.23
N ARG A 55 8.89 16.78 -5.41
CA ARG A 55 9.94 17.78 -5.67
C ARG A 55 10.93 17.94 -4.52
N SER A 56 10.50 17.71 -3.28
CA SER A 56 11.33 17.85 -2.08
C SER A 56 11.87 16.53 -1.54
N GLY A 57 11.65 15.41 -2.24
CA GLY A 57 12.12 14.08 -1.87
C GLY A 57 12.59 13.27 -3.05
N THR A 58 12.64 11.95 -2.89
CA THR A 58 12.89 10.99 -3.96
C THR A 58 11.59 10.32 -4.38
N ARG A 59 11.28 10.35 -5.69
CA ARG A 59 10.17 9.63 -6.32
C ARG A 59 10.69 8.32 -6.93
N PHE A 60 9.99 7.21 -6.68
CA PHE A 60 10.35 5.91 -7.24
C PHE A 60 9.47 5.54 -8.42
N THR A 61 10.07 5.15 -9.54
CA THR A 61 9.35 4.69 -10.72
C THR A 61 9.07 3.19 -10.67
N ASP A 62 9.96 2.39 -10.06
CA ASP A 62 9.90 0.92 -10.06
C ASP A 62 9.63 0.35 -8.66
N PHE A 63 8.61 0.89 -7.99
CA PHE A 63 8.13 0.43 -6.68
C PHE A 63 6.86 -0.42 -6.80
N TYR A 64 6.78 -1.47 -5.98
CA TYR A 64 5.72 -2.46 -6.03
C TYR A 64 5.01 -2.68 -4.70
N ALA A 65 3.70 -2.86 -4.76
CA ALA A 65 2.94 -3.51 -3.71
C ALA A 65 3.29 -5.01 -3.65
N ALA A 66 3.35 -5.57 -2.44
CA ALA A 66 3.62 -7.00 -2.26
C ALA A 66 2.46 -7.89 -2.73
N GLY A 67 1.22 -7.38 -2.71
CA GLY A 67 0.04 -8.03 -3.23
C GLY A 67 -0.70 -7.20 -4.28
N ALA A 68 -1.55 -7.87 -5.04
CA ALA A 68 -2.47 -7.23 -5.99
C ALA A 68 -3.73 -6.67 -5.32
N VAL A 69 -3.92 -6.90 -4.02
CA VAL A 69 -5.05 -6.43 -3.22
C VAL A 69 -4.57 -6.07 -1.81
N CYS A 70 -5.44 -5.41 -1.05
CA CYS A 70 -5.14 -4.71 0.20
C CYS A 70 -4.52 -5.55 1.33
N SER A 71 -5.24 -6.53 1.91
CA SER A 71 -4.76 -7.28 3.09
C SER A 71 -3.39 -7.95 2.91
N PRO A 72 -3.07 -8.58 1.76
CA PRO A 72 -1.73 -9.10 1.48
C PRO A 72 -0.61 -8.07 1.62
N THR A 73 -0.75 -6.90 1.01
CA THR A 73 0.27 -5.84 1.10
C THR A 73 0.36 -5.26 2.51
N ARG A 74 -0.79 -5.02 3.16
CA ARG A 74 -0.85 -4.57 4.56
C ARG A 74 -0.11 -5.54 5.48
N CYS A 75 -0.32 -6.83 5.29
CA CYS A 75 0.38 -7.89 6.03
C CYS A 75 1.90 -7.83 5.78
N ALA A 76 2.29 -7.65 4.52
CA ALA A 76 3.70 -7.60 4.13
C ALA A 76 4.44 -6.39 4.73
N VAL A 77 3.81 -5.21 4.71
CA VAL A 77 4.32 -4.01 5.38
C VAL A 77 4.50 -4.24 6.87
N GLN A 78 3.47 -4.81 7.52
CA GLN A 78 3.49 -5.01 8.96
C GLN A 78 4.55 -6.03 9.38
N SER A 79 4.80 -7.06 8.60
CA SER A 79 5.65 -8.20 8.97
C SER A 79 7.06 -8.17 8.38
N GLY A 80 7.30 -7.36 7.35
CA GLY A 80 8.54 -7.44 6.56
C GLY A 80 8.66 -8.74 5.76
N GLN A 81 7.59 -9.52 5.66
CA GLN A 81 7.53 -10.80 4.95
C GLN A 81 6.69 -10.69 3.68
N ASN A 82 7.00 -11.53 2.70
CA ASN A 82 6.06 -11.78 1.63
C ASN A 82 4.81 -12.46 2.19
N GLN A 83 3.63 -12.02 1.73
CA GLN A 83 2.34 -12.51 2.20
C GLN A 83 2.17 -14.03 2.08
N ALA A 84 2.90 -14.67 1.17
CA ALA A 84 2.83 -16.11 0.94
C ALA A 84 3.25 -16.91 2.17
N ARG A 85 4.23 -16.42 2.95
CA ARG A 85 4.72 -17.07 4.19
C ARG A 85 3.64 -17.13 5.27
N ILE A 86 2.84 -16.06 5.37
CA ILE A 86 1.78 -15.91 6.39
C ILE A 86 0.45 -16.50 5.89
N GLY A 87 0.27 -16.58 4.58
CA GLY A 87 -0.95 -17.10 3.94
C GLY A 87 -2.09 -16.09 3.84
N ILE A 88 -1.87 -14.81 4.14
CA ILE A 88 -2.82 -13.72 3.84
C ILE A 88 -2.65 -13.35 2.37
N THR A 89 -3.19 -14.17 1.47
CA THR A 89 -2.96 -14.07 0.03
C THR A 89 -4.16 -13.52 -0.74
N ALA A 90 -5.24 -13.16 -0.05
CA ALA A 90 -6.35 -12.38 -0.59
C ALA A 90 -6.75 -11.26 0.38
N HIS A 91 -7.49 -10.26 -0.10
CA HIS A 91 -8.19 -9.34 0.81
C HIS A 91 -9.05 -10.18 1.76
N ILE A 92 -9.18 -9.80 3.03
CA ILE A 92 -9.99 -10.56 3.99
C ILE A 92 -11.46 -10.11 3.84
N PRO A 93 -12.46 -10.99 3.65
CA PRO A 93 -12.42 -12.46 3.80
C PRO A 93 -12.08 -13.25 2.52
N GLY A 94 -11.90 -12.55 1.40
CA GLY A 94 -11.59 -13.10 0.09
C GLY A 94 -12.86 -13.38 -0.71
N HIS A 95 -12.70 -13.45 -2.02
CA HIS A 95 -13.78 -13.87 -2.90
C HIS A 95 -13.85 -15.40 -3.01
N TRP A 96 -14.97 -15.87 -3.57
CA TRP A 96 -15.19 -17.28 -3.80
C TRP A 96 -16.00 -17.50 -5.08
N ARG A 97 -15.46 -18.33 -5.97
CA ARG A 97 -16.14 -18.89 -7.15
C ARG A 97 -16.16 -20.41 -7.00
N PRO A 98 -17.27 -21.03 -6.55
CA PRO A 98 -17.31 -22.45 -6.22
C PRO A 98 -17.26 -23.39 -7.43
N PHE A 99 -17.50 -22.89 -8.64
CA PHE A 99 -17.61 -23.70 -9.86
C PHE A 99 -16.46 -23.46 -10.84
N GLU A 100 -15.38 -22.79 -10.41
CA GLU A 100 -14.17 -22.57 -11.21
C GLU A 100 -13.32 -23.83 -11.36
N ARG A 101 -12.33 -23.81 -12.27
CA ARG A 101 -11.46 -24.97 -12.59
C ARG A 101 -10.70 -25.50 -11.37
N VAL A 102 -10.30 -24.59 -10.47
CA VAL A 102 -9.58 -24.93 -9.24
C VAL A 102 -10.27 -24.35 -8.01
N ARG A 103 -10.13 -25.04 -6.89
CA ARG A 103 -10.44 -24.51 -5.57
C ARG A 103 -9.24 -23.74 -5.06
N THR A 104 -9.44 -22.45 -4.79
CA THR A 104 -8.40 -21.58 -4.23
C THR A 104 -8.16 -21.94 -2.76
N PRO A 105 -6.93 -21.81 -2.25
CA PRO A 105 -6.67 -22.00 -0.82
C PRO A 105 -7.44 -20.97 -0.01
N GLN A 106 -7.70 -21.29 1.26
CA GLN A 106 -8.26 -20.30 2.18
C GLN A 106 -7.15 -19.30 2.59
N THR A 107 -7.46 -18.01 2.45
CA THR A 107 -6.58 -16.96 2.99
C THR A 107 -6.61 -17.01 4.53
N THR A 108 -5.47 -16.80 5.16
CA THR A 108 -5.42 -16.55 6.61
C THR A 108 -6.27 -15.31 6.91
N MET A 109 -7.12 -15.40 7.94
CA MET A 109 -8.23 -14.45 8.16
C MET A 109 -7.88 -13.27 9.08
N ALA A 110 -6.68 -13.28 9.66
CA ALA A 110 -6.10 -12.21 10.46
C ALA A 110 -4.58 -12.33 10.44
N LEU A 111 -3.86 -11.25 10.72
CA LEU A 111 -2.43 -11.31 11.00
C LEU A 111 -2.23 -12.13 12.29
N PRO A 112 -1.48 -13.25 12.24
CA PRO A 112 -1.20 -14.03 13.44
C PRO A 112 -0.49 -13.19 14.50
N LEU A 113 -0.87 -13.36 15.77
CA LEU A 113 -0.36 -12.51 16.86
C LEU A 113 1.10 -12.77 17.23
N ASP A 114 1.68 -13.85 16.73
CA ASP A 114 3.10 -14.19 16.89
C ASP A 114 4.00 -13.57 15.80
N VAL A 115 3.41 -12.92 14.79
CA VAL A 115 4.16 -12.11 13.82
C VAL A 115 4.54 -10.79 14.48
N VAL A 116 5.84 -10.55 14.64
CA VAL A 116 6.37 -9.30 15.18
C VAL A 116 6.22 -8.21 14.13
N THR A 117 5.37 -7.24 14.42
CA THR A 117 5.05 -6.14 13.52
C THR A 117 6.08 -5.03 13.53
N ILE A 118 6.02 -4.17 12.51
CA ILE A 118 6.87 -2.99 12.42
C ILE A 118 6.65 -2.08 13.62
N ALA A 119 5.40 -1.93 14.09
CA ALA A 119 5.11 -1.11 15.26
C ALA A 119 5.77 -1.65 16.53
N GLU A 120 5.72 -2.96 16.78
CA GLU A 120 6.39 -3.58 17.93
C GLU A 120 7.91 -3.41 17.86
N SER A 121 8.50 -3.55 16.68
CA SER A 121 9.93 -3.30 16.46
C SER A 121 10.32 -1.84 16.66
N MET A 122 9.50 -0.89 16.20
CA MET A 122 9.70 0.54 16.42
C MET A 122 9.54 0.91 17.90
N GLN A 123 8.55 0.35 18.59
CA GLN A 123 8.34 0.54 20.03
C GLN A 123 9.55 0.03 20.83
N LYS A 124 10.07 -1.16 20.48
CA LYS A 124 11.30 -1.69 21.08
C LYS A 124 12.51 -0.79 20.84
N ALA A 125 12.53 -0.05 19.73
CA ALA A 125 13.54 0.97 19.42
C ALA A 125 13.28 2.32 20.14
N GLY A 126 12.25 2.43 20.98
CA GLY A 126 11.94 3.60 21.80
C GLY A 126 11.02 4.63 21.14
N TYR A 127 10.24 4.23 20.13
CA TYR A 127 9.29 5.11 19.45
C TYR A 127 7.90 5.03 20.08
N SER A 128 7.21 6.16 20.13
CA SER A 128 5.74 6.17 20.26
C SER A 128 5.09 5.71 18.96
N THR A 129 4.06 4.86 19.02
CA THR A 129 3.46 4.28 17.80
C THR A 129 1.99 4.68 17.61
N GLY A 130 1.66 5.13 16.41
CA GLY A 130 0.32 5.57 16.02
C GLY A 130 -0.19 4.89 14.75
N TYR A 131 -1.47 4.51 14.75
CA TYR A 131 -2.18 3.94 13.61
C TYR A 131 -3.52 4.65 13.42
N ILE A 132 -3.79 5.13 12.22
CA ILE A 132 -5.05 5.82 11.90
C ILE A 132 -5.56 5.31 10.55
N GLY A 133 -6.79 4.77 10.52
CA GLY A 133 -7.48 4.38 9.28
C GLY A 133 -7.68 2.87 9.11
N LYS A 134 -7.47 2.35 7.89
CA LYS A 134 -7.82 1.00 7.46
C LYS A 134 -6.85 -0.07 7.95
N TRP A 135 -7.23 -0.86 8.96
CA TRP A 135 -6.40 -2.00 9.37
C TRP A 135 -6.45 -3.18 8.40
N HIS A 136 -7.64 -3.79 8.24
CA HIS A 136 -7.91 -4.88 7.30
C HIS A 136 -7.01 -6.13 7.43
N LEU A 137 -6.54 -6.40 8.66
CA LEU A 137 -5.70 -7.56 9.01
C LEU A 137 -6.32 -8.42 10.13
N GLY A 138 -7.65 -8.44 10.21
CA GLY A 138 -8.40 -9.27 11.14
C GLY A 138 -9.75 -8.65 11.47
N LYS A 139 -10.67 -9.46 12.01
CA LYS A 139 -11.95 -8.97 12.54
C LYS A 139 -11.99 -9.17 14.04
N GLY A 140 -12.49 -8.16 14.76
CA GLY A 140 -12.64 -8.20 16.21
C GLY A 140 -11.49 -7.56 16.96
N THR A 141 -11.71 -7.27 18.24
CA THR A 141 -10.79 -6.53 19.11
C THR A 141 -9.48 -7.27 19.38
N GLN A 142 -9.47 -8.59 19.24
CA GLN A 142 -8.28 -9.42 19.46
C GLN A 142 -7.24 -9.32 18.33
N PHE A 143 -7.62 -8.81 17.16
CA PHE A 143 -6.72 -8.61 16.02
C PHE A 143 -6.61 -7.14 15.63
N ALA A 144 -7.01 -6.22 16.52
CA ALA A 144 -6.95 -4.79 16.27
C ALA A 144 -5.50 -4.27 16.37
N PRO A 145 -5.18 -3.08 15.79
CA PRO A 145 -3.81 -2.56 15.80
C PRO A 145 -3.20 -2.38 17.20
N ASP A 146 -4.01 -2.15 18.24
CA ASP A 146 -3.54 -2.03 19.64
C ASP A 146 -3.06 -3.37 20.22
N LYS A 147 -3.31 -4.48 19.54
CA LYS A 147 -2.75 -5.80 19.86
C LYS A 147 -1.44 -6.10 19.10
N GLN A 148 -0.99 -5.15 18.30
CA GLN A 148 0.10 -5.27 17.34
C GLN A 148 1.01 -4.04 17.41
N GLY A 149 1.39 -3.67 18.64
CA GLY A 149 2.38 -2.62 18.90
C GLY A 149 1.96 -1.18 18.70
N TYR A 150 0.72 -0.87 18.29
CA TYR A 150 0.25 0.51 18.14
C TYR A 150 -0.43 1.06 19.39
N GLU A 151 0.23 1.99 20.08
CA GLU A 151 -0.26 2.59 21.33
C GLU A 151 -1.45 3.53 21.07
N PHE A 152 -1.36 4.35 20.02
CA PHE A 152 -2.47 5.17 19.53
C PHE A 152 -3.12 4.50 18.31
N ALA A 153 -4.04 3.57 18.56
CA ALA A 153 -4.74 2.83 17.50
C ALA A 153 -6.15 3.39 17.23
N MET A 154 -6.37 3.92 16.04
CA MET A 154 -7.67 4.37 15.53
C MET A 154 -7.99 3.64 14.22
N GLU A 155 -8.45 2.39 14.32
CA GLU A 155 -9.01 1.70 13.15
C GLU A 155 -10.34 2.36 12.77
N ILE A 156 -10.47 2.86 11.54
CA ILE A 156 -11.69 3.54 11.08
C ILE A 156 -12.35 2.68 10.01
N GLY A 157 -13.61 2.32 10.20
CA GLY A 157 -14.37 1.48 9.27
C GLY A 157 -15.62 2.18 8.74
N GLY A 158 -16.15 1.67 7.63
CA GLY A 158 -17.35 2.20 6.97
C GLY A 158 -17.05 3.02 5.71
N PRO A 159 -18.09 3.41 4.95
CA PRO A 159 -17.97 4.23 3.73
C PRO A 159 -17.47 5.66 3.99
N GLN A 160 -17.04 6.34 2.92
CA GLN A 160 -16.32 7.63 2.99
C GLN A 160 -17.16 8.82 3.49
N ARG A 161 -18.49 8.78 3.27
CA ARG A 161 -19.40 9.91 3.52
C ARG A 161 -19.57 10.23 5.01
N PRO A 162 -19.73 11.52 5.40
CA PRO A 162 -20.13 11.93 6.74
C PRO A 162 -21.26 11.07 7.35
N GLY A 163 -21.08 10.73 8.63
CA GLY A 163 -21.98 9.87 9.39
C GLY A 163 -22.09 8.41 8.89
N SER A 164 -21.18 7.96 8.02
CA SER A 164 -21.16 6.56 7.50
C SER A 164 -19.92 5.78 7.93
N PHE A 165 -18.89 6.46 8.44
CA PHE A 165 -17.70 5.86 9.04
C PHE A 165 -17.68 6.03 10.56
N ARG A 166 -16.89 5.19 11.24
CA ARG A 166 -16.70 5.25 12.70
C ARG A 166 -15.37 4.62 13.09
N VAL A 167 -14.86 4.96 14.28
CA VAL A 167 -13.76 4.20 14.88
C VAL A 167 -14.28 2.83 15.30
N VAL A 168 -13.60 1.78 14.85
CA VAL A 168 -13.94 0.39 15.12
C VAL A 168 -13.57 0.09 16.57
N ASN A 169 -14.50 -0.52 17.30
CA ASN A 169 -14.33 -0.93 18.70
C ASN A 169 -14.00 0.19 19.71
N LYS A 170 -14.17 1.48 19.34
CA LYS A 170 -14.00 2.64 20.24
C LYS A 170 -15.12 3.64 20.02
N SER A 171 -16.16 3.58 20.86
CA SER A 171 -17.35 4.44 20.73
C SER A 171 -17.18 5.84 21.32
N ASP A 172 -16.16 6.03 22.15
CA ASP A 172 -15.81 7.29 22.82
C ASP A 172 -15.14 8.29 21.88
N VAL A 173 -14.49 7.81 20.82
CA VAL A 173 -13.89 8.63 19.76
C VAL A 173 -14.78 8.58 18.52
N LYS A 174 -15.51 9.65 18.25
CA LYS A 174 -16.45 9.72 17.13
C LYS A 174 -16.20 10.94 16.25
N PRO A 175 -16.37 10.83 14.92
CA PRO A 175 -16.42 11.99 14.05
C PRO A 175 -17.66 12.83 14.38
N ARG A 176 -17.62 14.12 14.00
CA ARG A 176 -18.85 14.94 13.96
C ARG A 176 -19.75 14.44 12.82
N ASP A 177 -21.05 14.72 12.93
CA ASP A 177 -22.05 14.19 11.98
C ASP A 177 -21.82 14.69 10.54
N ASP A 178 -21.27 15.88 10.39
CA ASP A 178 -20.96 16.56 9.13
C ASP A 178 -19.49 16.41 8.69
N GLN A 179 -18.65 15.80 9.53
CA GLN A 179 -17.20 15.72 9.28
C GLN A 179 -16.90 14.72 8.18
N PHE A 180 -16.09 15.15 7.21
CA PHE A 180 -15.58 14.26 6.19
C PHE A 180 -14.49 13.34 6.76
N ARG A 181 -14.37 12.15 6.20
CA ARG A 181 -13.45 11.14 6.71
C ARG A 181 -12.01 11.62 6.76
N THR A 182 -11.55 12.24 5.67
CA THR A 182 -10.18 12.76 5.54
C THR A 182 -9.91 13.87 6.56
N GLU A 183 -10.90 14.70 6.91
CA GLU A 183 -10.76 15.70 7.99
C GLU A 183 -10.60 15.07 9.36
N PHE A 184 -11.37 14.01 9.64
CA PHE A 184 -11.30 13.28 10.90
C PHE A 184 -9.96 12.55 11.03
N GLU A 185 -9.48 11.92 9.96
CA GLU A 185 -8.16 11.31 9.90
C GLU A 185 -7.05 12.35 10.13
N ALA A 186 -7.13 13.53 9.50
CA ALA A 186 -6.20 14.64 9.73
C ALA A 186 -6.21 15.13 11.19
N GLU A 187 -7.38 15.27 11.81
CA GLU A 187 -7.51 15.67 13.21
C GLU A 187 -6.82 14.71 14.17
N LEU A 188 -6.99 13.40 13.93
CA LEU A 188 -6.32 12.36 14.70
C LEU A 188 -4.80 12.39 14.52
N CYS A 189 -4.31 12.64 13.30
CA CYS A 189 -2.88 12.80 13.02
C CYS A 189 -2.32 13.99 13.81
N ARG A 190 -2.98 15.16 13.75
CA ARG A 190 -2.55 16.35 14.50
C ARG A 190 -2.49 16.09 16.00
N LYS A 191 -3.51 15.42 16.54
CA LYS A 191 -3.53 15.03 17.96
C LYS A 191 -2.34 14.15 18.33
N PHE A 192 -2.04 13.14 17.52
CA PHE A 192 -0.91 12.23 17.77
C PHE A 192 0.44 12.96 17.70
N ILE A 193 0.68 13.75 16.65
CA ILE A 193 1.92 14.49 16.45
C ILE A 193 2.17 15.47 17.61
N ARG A 194 1.16 16.27 17.99
CA ARG A 194 1.27 17.22 19.12
C ARG A 194 1.59 16.55 20.44
N SER A 195 0.98 15.39 20.68
CA SER A 195 1.18 14.63 21.93
C SER A 195 2.58 14.01 22.02
N ASN A 196 3.21 13.75 20.88
CA ASN A 196 4.50 13.06 20.80
C ASN A 196 5.68 13.94 20.38
N LYS A 197 5.50 15.25 20.16
CA LYS A 197 6.56 16.14 19.62
C LYS A 197 7.90 16.18 20.36
N LYS A 198 7.98 15.63 21.58
CA LYS A 198 9.21 15.55 22.39
C LYS A 198 9.91 14.18 22.31
N ASN A 199 9.26 13.19 21.71
CA ASN A 199 9.76 11.81 21.59
C ASN A 199 9.74 11.41 20.11
N PRO A 200 10.65 10.54 19.64
CA PRO A 200 10.54 9.98 18.30
C PRO A 200 9.23 9.18 18.17
N PHE A 201 8.53 9.34 17.04
CA PHE A 201 7.29 8.61 16.79
C PHE A 201 7.23 7.96 15.41
N PHE A 202 6.49 6.86 15.33
CA PHE A 202 6.11 6.17 14.10
C PHE A 202 4.59 6.28 13.94
N LEU A 203 4.16 7.06 12.95
CA LEU A 203 2.75 7.24 12.62
C LEU A 203 2.45 6.56 11.28
N MET A 204 1.59 5.56 11.28
CA MET A 204 1.00 5.00 10.07
C MET A 204 -0.41 5.56 9.85
N LEU A 205 -0.55 6.41 8.83
CA LEU A 205 -1.81 6.93 8.33
C LEU A 205 -2.23 6.09 7.13
N SER A 206 -3.31 5.33 7.25
CA SER A 206 -3.82 4.48 6.18
C SER A 206 -5.27 4.84 5.81
N PRO A 207 -5.49 5.91 5.04
CA PRO A 207 -6.85 6.32 4.69
C PRO A 207 -7.52 5.26 3.82
N PHE A 208 -8.85 5.13 3.91
CA PHE A 208 -9.62 4.32 2.94
C PHE A 208 -9.79 5.03 1.60
N HIS A 209 -9.54 6.33 1.52
CA HIS A 209 -9.47 6.97 0.21
C HIS A 209 -8.31 6.29 -0.55
N VAL A 210 -8.48 5.88 -1.80
CA VAL A 210 -9.57 6.20 -2.75
C VAL A 210 -10.50 5.02 -3.07
N HIS A 211 -10.63 4.06 -2.15
CA HIS A 211 -11.37 2.81 -2.32
C HIS A 211 -12.89 3.02 -2.42
N ILE A 212 -13.54 2.15 -3.21
CA ILE A 212 -15.00 2.05 -3.38
C ILE A 212 -15.75 1.70 -2.07
N PRO A 213 -17.04 2.02 -1.93
CA PRO A 213 -17.85 2.81 -2.86
C PRO A 213 -17.36 4.26 -2.95
N LEU A 214 -17.40 4.83 -4.14
CA LEU A 214 -16.93 6.20 -4.39
C LEU A 214 -17.93 7.20 -3.80
N SER A 215 -17.41 8.15 -3.03
CA SER A 215 -18.18 9.26 -2.49
C SER A 215 -17.22 10.35 -2.03
N SER A 216 -17.52 11.60 -2.34
CA SER A 216 -16.67 12.76 -2.02
C SER A 216 -17.54 14.01 -1.87
N ARG A 217 -16.90 15.10 -1.43
CA ARG A 217 -17.45 16.45 -1.33
C ARG A 217 -18.11 16.93 -2.62
N SER A 218 -19.36 17.41 -2.53
CA SER A 218 -20.10 17.88 -3.70
C SER A 218 -19.40 19.01 -4.47
N GLU A 219 -18.70 19.92 -3.78
CA GLU A 219 -17.95 21.01 -4.39
C GLU A 219 -16.76 20.53 -5.21
N LEU A 220 -16.03 19.51 -4.75
CA LEU A 220 -14.91 18.92 -5.50
C LEU A 220 -15.41 18.10 -6.68
N VAL A 221 -16.50 17.34 -6.50
CA VAL A 221 -17.13 16.64 -7.63
C VAL A 221 -17.59 17.64 -8.69
N ALA A 222 -18.17 18.78 -8.30
CA ALA A 222 -18.57 19.84 -9.22
C ALA A 222 -17.37 20.47 -9.93
N LYS A 223 -16.28 20.76 -9.21
CA LYS A 223 -15.01 21.26 -9.79
C LYS A 223 -14.52 20.35 -10.91
N TYR A 224 -14.42 19.05 -10.66
CA TYR A 224 -13.90 18.11 -11.67
C TYR A 224 -14.88 17.87 -12.82
N LYS A 225 -16.20 17.90 -12.59
CA LYS A 225 -17.18 17.88 -13.69
C LYS A 225 -17.02 19.08 -14.62
N ALA A 226 -16.92 20.29 -14.06
CA ALA A 226 -16.73 21.51 -14.84
C ALA A 226 -15.40 21.51 -15.60
N LYS A 227 -14.31 21.04 -14.97
CA LYS A 227 -13.00 20.89 -15.62
C LYS A 227 -13.06 19.92 -16.79
N ALA A 228 -13.73 18.77 -16.64
CA ALA A 228 -13.88 17.78 -17.70
C ALA A 228 -14.67 18.34 -18.90
N GLU A 229 -15.75 19.07 -18.63
CA GLU A 229 -16.55 19.76 -19.65
C GLU A 229 -15.73 20.83 -20.39
N GLN A 230 -14.99 21.67 -19.66
CA GLN A 230 -14.15 22.71 -20.25
C GLN A 230 -13.05 22.15 -21.16
N LEU A 231 -12.45 21.02 -20.79
CA LEU A 231 -11.40 20.37 -21.56
C LEU A 231 -11.93 19.47 -22.68
N GLY A 232 -13.24 19.22 -22.74
CA GLY A 232 -13.84 18.31 -23.70
C GLY A 232 -13.36 16.86 -23.57
N ILE A 233 -12.94 16.46 -22.36
CA ILE A 233 -12.41 15.12 -22.09
C ILE A 233 -13.45 14.23 -21.44
N HIS A 234 -13.54 12.98 -21.91
CA HIS A 234 -14.29 11.95 -21.22
C HIS A 234 -13.35 11.19 -20.28
N LEU A 235 -13.48 11.47 -18.98
CA LEU A 235 -12.73 10.78 -17.93
C LEU A 235 -13.54 9.63 -17.35
N PRO A 236 -12.86 8.62 -16.76
CA PRO A 236 -13.57 7.53 -16.13
C PRO A 236 -14.42 8.01 -14.94
N ASN A 237 -13.94 8.91 -14.06
CA ASN A 237 -14.74 9.28 -12.87
C ASN A 237 -14.37 10.61 -12.15
N PRO A 238 -15.25 11.64 -12.12
CA PRO A 238 -15.01 12.89 -11.38
C PRO A 238 -15.10 12.74 -9.85
N ILE A 239 -15.83 11.74 -9.34
CA ILE A 239 -15.90 11.46 -7.89
C ILE A 239 -14.55 10.93 -7.42
N TYR A 240 -13.93 10.04 -8.21
CA TYR A 240 -12.60 9.52 -7.92
C TYR A 240 -11.53 10.62 -7.92
N ALA A 241 -11.57 11.54 -8.89
CA ALA A 241 -10.68 12.71 -8.93
C ALA A 241 -10.82 13.58 -7.66
N ALA A 242 -12.06 13.83 -7.22
CA ALA A 242 -12.33 14.55 -5.98
C ALA A 242 -11.76 13.82 -4.75
N MET A 243 -11.91 12.49 -4.68
CA MET A 243 -11.33 11.68 -3.60
C MET A 243 -9.79 11.75 -3.57
N ILE A 244 -9.11 11.81 -4.72
CA ILE A 244 -7.65 11.98 -4.77
C ILE A 244 -7.24 13.36 -4.25
N GLU A 245 -7.97 14.42 -4.63
CA GLU A 245 -7.69 15.76 -4.11
C GLU A 245 -7.91 15.84 -2.59
N GLU A 246 -8.90 15.15 -2.04
CA GLU A 246 -9.05 15.02 -0.57
C GLU A 246 -7.85 14.33 0.09
N VAL A 247 -7.21 13.36 -0.57
CA VAL A 247 -5.96 12.76 -0.09
C VAL A 247 -4.83 13.78 -0.14
N ASP A 248 -4.71 14.58 -1.20
CA ASP A 248 -3.70 15.64 -1.29
C ASP A 248 -3.83 16.65 -0.13
N VAL A 249 -5.08 17.07 0.16
CA VAL A 249 -5.39 17.96 1.29
C VAL A 249 -5.03 17.29 2.63
N LEU A 250 -5.39 16.03 2.83
CA LEU A 250 -5.02 15.26 4.04
C LEU A 250 -3.50 15.19 4.22
N VAL A 251 -2.73 14.95 3.15
CA VAL A 251 -1.27 14.99 3.21
C VAL A 251 -0.80 16.40 3.60
N GLY A 252 -1.40 17.44 3.04
CA GLY A 252 -1.10 18.83 3.36
C GLY A 252 -1.27 19.16 4.84
N GLU A 253 -2.38 18.74 5.42
CA GLU A 253 -2.67 18.92 6.86
C GLU A 253 -1.61 18.26 7.76
N VAL A 254 -1.15 17.06 7.39
CA VAL A 254 -0.10 16.35 8.13
C VAL A 254 1.24 17.08 8.01
N LEU A 255 1.63 17.50 6.80
CA LEU A 255 2.88 18.23 6.58
C LEU A 255 2.90 19.59 7.27
N GLN A 256 1.79 20.33 7.23
CA GLN A 256 1.63 21.60 7.92
C GLN A 256 1.72 21.43 9.44
N GLU A 257 1.18 20.35 10.00
CA GLU A 257 1.33 20.09 11.43
C GLU A 257 2.77 19.75 11.83
N LEU A 258 3.49 18.96 11.02
CA LEU A 258 4.92 18.72 11.25
C LEU A 258 5.71 20.03 11.27
N ASP A 259 5.42 20.93 10.33
CA ASP A 259 6.04 22.24 10.26
C ASP A 259 5.69 23.12 11.48
N ALA A 260 4.41 23.18 11.86
CA ALA A 260 3.94 23.93 13.01
C ALA A 260 4.52 23.45 14.34
N GLN A 261 4.89 22.17 14.45
CA GLN A 261 5.58 21.63 15.63
C GLN A 261 7.12 21.69 15.53
N GLY A 262 7.67 22.21 14.42
CA GLY A 262 9.13 22.29 14.20
C GLY A 262 9.79 20.94 13.94
N LEU A 263 9.04 19.96 13.40
CA LEU A 263 9.47 18.57 13.22
C LEU A 263 9.88 18.24 11.79
N THR A 264 9.68 19.13 10.82
CA THR A 264 9.92 18.90 9.38
C THR A 264 11.30 18.32 9.08
N GLU A 265 12.36 18.94 9.63
CA GLU A 265 13.74 18.54 9.33
C GLU A 265 14.13 17.20 9.96
N ASN A 266 13.41 16.75 11.00
CA ASN A 266 13.66 15.50 11.70
C ASN A 266 12.54 14.48 11.51
N THR A 267 11.84 14.52 10.36
CA THR A 267 10.78 13.56 10.04
C THR A 267 10.95 12.99 8.64
N MET A 268 11.03 11.66 8.55
CA MET A 268 10.85 10.95 7.29
C MET A 268 9.36 10.84 6.96
N VAL A 269 8.95 11.36 5.82
CA VAL A 269 7.60 11.21 5.28
C VAL A 269 7.66 10.26 4.09
N VAL A 270 6.86 9.19 4.15
CA VAL A 270 6.74 8.18 3.10
C VAL A 270 5.29 8.18 2.61
N PHE A 271 5.08 8.32 1.30
CA PHE A 271 3.76 8.26 0.66
C PHE A 271 3.73 7.13 -0.35
N THR A 272 2.74 6.23 -0.25
CA THR A 272 2.55 5.13 -1.20
C THR A 272 1.14 4.54 -1.13
N SER A 273 0.89 3.44 -1.85
CA SER A 273 -0.38 2.71 -1.85
C SER A 273 -0.24 1.20 -1.62
N ASP A 274 -1.33 0.54 -1.26
CA ASP A 274 -1.36 -0.89 -0.95
C ASP A 274 -1.52 -1.81 -2.16
N ASN A 275 -2.03 -1.32 -3.29
CA ASN A 275 -2.10 -2.03 -4.56
C ASN A 275 -2.39 -1.06 -5.71
N GLY A 276 -2.31 -1.54 -6.94
CA GLY A 276 -2.68 -0.75 -8.11
C GLY A 276 -4.14 -0.30 -8.09
N GLY A 277 -4.47 0.70 -8.91
CA GLY A 277 -5.80 1.30 -8.95
C GLY A 277 -6.85 0.36 -9.53
N LEU A 278 -8.10 0.58 -9.13
CA LEU A 278 -9.26 -0.16 -9.62
C LEU A 278 -9.76 0.49 -10.93
N TYR A 279 -10.04 -0.30 -11.97
CA TYR A 279 -10.80 0.14 -13.13
C TYR A 279 -12.28 -0.19 -12.96
N ARG A 280 -12.62 -1.44 -12.63
CA ARG A 280 -14.01 -1.87 -12.39
C ARG A 280 -14.11 -2.78 -11.18
N ARG A 281 -15.29 -2.84 -10.56
CA ARG A 281 -15.57 -3.87 -9.55
C ARG A 281 -15.48 -5.28 -10.13
N TYR A 282 -15.10 -6.23 -9.27
CA TYR A 282 -14.97 -7.65 -9.65
C TYR A 282 -16.31 -8.30 -10.06
N ASP A 283 -17.40 -7.73 -9.58
CA ASP A 283 -18.78 -8.12 -9.86
C ASP A 283 -19.57 -6.97 -10.52
N PHE A 284 -18.89 -6.17 -11.36
CA PHE A 284 -19.40 -4.95 -12.00
C PHE A 284 -20.81 -5.07 -12.57
N ARG A 285 -21.63 -4.05 -12.30
CA ARG A 285 -22.98 -3.87 -12.82
C ARG A 285 -23.15 -2.44 -13.31
N GLU A 286 -23.33 -2.25 -14.62
CA GLU A 286 -23.45 -0.93 -15.24
C GLU A 286 -24.55 -0.04 -14.62
N GLN A 287 -25.65 -0.65 -14.16
CA GLN A 287 -26.73 0.08 -13.49
C GLN A 287 -26.34 0.67 -12.11
N ALA A 288 -25.28 0.17 -11.49
CA ALA A 288 -24.93 0.48 -10.10
C ALA A 288 -23.47 0.93 -9.90
N ASP A 289 -22.59 0.65 -10.85
CA ASP A 289 -21.15 0.83 -10.75
C ASP A 289 -20.66 1.69 -11.93
N ASP A 290 -19.60 2.47 -11.70
CA ASP A 290 -18.89 3.23 -12.72
C ASP A 290 -17.51 2.64 -12.96
N ASP A 291 -16.94 2.95 -14.12
CA ASP A 291 -15.49 2.88 -14.32
C ASP A 291 -14.83 3.87 -13.34
N VAL A 292 -13.71 3.47 -12.74
CA VAL A 292 -13.06 4.21 -11.65
C VAL A 292 -11.82 4.94 -12.15
N ALA A 293 -10.75 4.19 -12.44
CA ALA A 293 -9.46 4.74 -12.88
C ALA A 293 -8.85 3.91 -14.01
N THR A 294 -7.87 4.46 -14.71
CA THR A 294 -7.09 3.73 -15.73
C THR A 294 -5.65 3.60 -15.28
N GLN A 295 -5.06 2.41 -15.46
CA GLN A 295 -3.65 2.18 -15.16
C GLN A 295 -2.78 2.28 -16.41
N ARG A 296 -3.33 2.67 -17.56
CA ARG A 296 -2.56 2.79 -18.82
C ARG A 296 -1.37 3.74 -18.70
N PRO A 297 -0.23 3.44 -19.36
CA PRO A 297 0.03 2.27 -20.21
C PRO A 297 0.20 0.92 -19.51
N LEU A 298 0.24 0.84 -18.17
CA LEU A 298 0.34 -0.46 -17.50
C LEU A 298 -0.93 -1.27 -17.72
N ARG A 299 -0.75 -2.59 -17.91
CA ARG A 299 -1.85 -3.53 -18.09
C ARG A 299 -2.43 -3.96 -16.76
N GLY A 300 -3.72 -4.26 -16.77
CA GLY A 300 -4.45 -4.73 -15.59
C GLY A 300 -4.78 -3.62 -14.60
N GLU A 301 -5.21 -4.05 -13.43
CA GLU A 301 -5.76 -3.24 -12.34
C GLU A 301 -5.62 -4.01 -11.03
N LYS A 302 -6.07 -3.42 -9.92
CA LYS A 302 -6.28 -4.12 -8.64
C LYS A 302 -6.77 -5.55 -8.86
N GLY A 303 -6.20 -6.53 -8.19
CA GLY A 303 -6.59 -7.93 -8.27
C GLY A 303 -6.05 -8.68 -9.50
N THR A 304 -5.08 -8.09 -10.22
CA THR A 304 -4.31 -8.74 -11.29
C THR A 304 -2.81 -8.69 -10.97
N LEU A 305 -2.02 -9.64 -11.50
CA LEU A 305 -0.55 -9.63 -11.36
C LEU A 305 0.17 -8.90 -12.51
N TYR A 306 -0.58 -8.28 -13.43
CA TYR A 306 -0.04 -7.34 -14.40
C TYR A 306 0.44 -6.05 -13.71
N GLU A 307 1.29 -5.25 -14.39
CA GLU A 307 1.96 -4.08 -13.82
C GLU A 307 0.97 -3.10 -13.17
N GLY A 308 -0.20 -2.88 -13.77
CA GLY A 308 -1.23 -1.98 -13.26
C GLY A 308 -1.90 -2.45 -11.97
N GLY A 309 -1.74 -3.71 -11.58
CA GLY A 309 -2.28 -4.24 -10.32
C GLY A 309 -1.30 -4.21 -9.14
N ILE A 310 0.00 -4.14 -9.41
CA ILE A 310 1.06 -4.30 -8.40
C ILE A 310 2.10 -3.18 -8.38
N ARG A 311 2.22 -2.36 -9.42
CA ARG A 311 3.08 -1.16 -9.43
C ARG A 311 2.30 0.01 -8.85
N VAL A 312 2.89 0.72 -7.89
CA VAL A 312 2.22 1.78 -7.12
C VAL A 312 3.18 2.96 -6.91
N PRO A 313 2.69 4.20 -6.69
CA PRO A 313 3.58 5.33 -6.48
C PRO A 313 4.33 5.18 -5.15
N LEU A 314 5.58 5.62 -5.09
CA LEU A 314 6.32 5.80 -3.84
C LEU A 314 7.09 7.13 -3.85
N ILE A 315 6.89 7.93 -2.82
CA ILE A 315 7.65 9.16 -2.56
C ILE A 315 8.21 9.09 -1.14
N ILE A 316 9.50 9.37 -1.00
CA ILE A 316 10.18 9.44 0.31
C ILE A 316 10.83 10.81 0.44
N LYS A 317 10.47 11.56 1.49
CA LYS A 317 11.10 12.83 1.86
C LYS A 317 11.71 12.68 3.25
N TYR A 318 12.96 13.07 3.39
CA TYR A 318 13.61 13.26 4.68
C TYR A 318 14.69 14.35 4.50
N PRO A 319 14.41 15.62 4.88
CA PRO A 319 15.32 16.72 4.63
C PRO A 319 16.74 16.47 5.17
N GLY A 320 17.75 16.89 4.39
CA GLY A 320 19.17 16.69 4.73
C GLY A 320 19.68 15.24 4.60
N VAL A 321 18.80 14.24 4.43
CA VAL A 321 19.17 12.82 4.33
C VAL A 321 18.82 12.22 2.98
N VAL A 322 17.60 12.47 2.49
CA VAL A 322 17.11 11.99 1.20
C VAL A 322 17.23 13.10 0.16
N PRO A 323 17.90 12.87 -0.97
CA PRO A 323 18.02 13.84 -2.05
C PRO A 323 16.67 14.34 -2.56
N ALA A 324 16.51 15.66 -2.61
CA ALA A 324 15.33 16.33 -3.14
C ALA A 324 15.32 16.32 -4.67
N GLY A 325 14.14 16.12 -5.26
CA GLY A 325 13.91 16.14 -6.70
C GLY A 325 14.50 14.93 -7.45
N ARG A 326 14.95 13.90 -6.72
CA ARG A 326 15.55 12.70 -7.31
C ARG A 326 14.46 11.74 -7.81
N GLU A 327 14.73 11.12 -8.95
CA GLU A 327 13.99 9.94 -9.41
C GLU A 327 14.84 8.68 -9.21
N SER A 328 14.22 7.59 -8.76
CA SER A 328 14.88 6.28 -8.64
C SER A 328 14.07 5.19 -9.32
N SER A 329 14.71 4.43 -10.20
CA SER A 329 14.18 3.19 -10.80
C SER A 329 14.68 1.94 -10.07
N GLN A 330 15.18 2.09 -8.84
CA GLN A 330 15.57 0.94 -8.02
C GLN A 330 14.36 0.05 -7.76
N LEU A 331 14.49 -1.22 -8.15
CA LEU A 331 13.48 -2.23 -7.87
C LEU A 331 13.28 -2.37 -6.36
N SER A 332 12.09 -2.01 -5.90
CA SER A 332 11.73 -1.93 -4.47
C SER A 332 10.28 -2.41 -4.27
N ILE A 333 9.94 -2.82 -3.05
CA ILE A 333 8.63 -3.44 -2.75
C ILE A 333 8.19 -3.15 -1.32
N SER A 334 6.89 -3.11 -1.06
CA SER A 334 6.32 -2.66 0.23
C SER A 334 6.83 -3.35 1.51
N TYR A 335 7.30 -4.61 1.47
CA TYR A 335 7.89 -5.24 2.66
C TYR A 335 9.31 -4.74 2.98
N ASP A 336 9.91 -3.89 2.13
CA ASP A 336 11.17 -3.19 2.40
C ASP A 336 11.05 -2.11 3.47
N PHE A 337 9.84 -1.58 3.68
CA PHE A 337 9.61 -0.55 4.69
C PHE A 337 9.95 -1.05 6.09
N TYR A 338 9.70 -2.34 6.39
CA TYR A 338 9.99 -2.90 7.70
C TYR A 338 11.47 -2.75 8.06
N PRO A 339 12.43 -3.37 7.33
CA PRO A 339 13.83 -3.24 7.69
C PRO A 339 14.35 -1.81 7.56
N THR A 340 13.82 -1.03 6.61
CA THR A 340 14.21 0.38 6.44
C THR A 340 13.87 1.22 7.68
N PHE A 341 12.65 1.11 8.20
CA PHE A 341 12.24 1.88 9.38
C PHE A 341 12.91 1.38 10.66
N VAL A 342 13.11 0.06 10.81
CA VAL A 342 13.86 -0.48 11.95
C VAL A 342 15.31 -0.01 11.93
N ALA A 343 15.97 -0.01 10.77
CA ALA A 343 17.33 0.49 10.62
C ALA A 343 17.42 2.00 10.92
N LEU A 344 16.49 2.79 10.38
CA LEU A 344 16.38 4.23 10.67
C LEU A 344 16.23 4.52 12.17
N ALA A 345 15.46 3.70 12.88
CA ALA A 345 15.25 3.80 14.32
C ALA A 345 16.45 3.36 15.18
N GLY A 346 17.50 2.78 14.55
CA GLY A 346 18.59 2.10 15.26
C GLY A 346 18.13 0.84 16.00
N GLY A 347 17.04 0.23 15.54
CA GLY A 347 16.46 -0.99 16.10
C GLY A 347 17.14 -2.27 15.58
N GLN A 348 16.61 -3.42 16.02
CA GLN A 348 17.08 -4.74 15.59
C GLN A 348 15.91 -5.52 14.99
N LEU A 349 16.17 -6.20 13.88
CA LEU A 349 15.20 -7.11 13.26
C LEU A 349 14.91 -8.30 14.18
N PRO A 350 13.69 -8.87 14.13
CA PRO A 350 13.36 -10.07 14.90
C PRO A 350 14.20 -11.27 14.45
N VAL A 351 14.66 -12.09 15.41
CA VAL A 351 15.56 -13.24 15.14
C VAL A 351 14.82 -14.45 14.57
N ASN A 352 13.58 -14.68 15.00
CA ASN A 352 12.80 -15.88 14.65
C ASN A 352 11.72 -15.61 13.59
N GLN A 353 11.86 -14.51 12.85
CA GLN A 353 10.95 -14.13 11.79
C GLN A 353 11.79 -13.81 10.56
N THR A 354 11.52 -14.50 9.47
CA THR A 354 12.15 -14.16 8.19
C THR A 354 11.79 -12.73 7.82
N ILE A 355 12.77 -11.96 7.38
CA ILE A 355 12.53 -10.64 6.80
C ILE A 355 12.93 -10.75 5.32
N ASP A 356 11.93 -10.66 4.45
CA ASP A 356 12.12 -10.71 2.98
C ASP A 356 12.52 -9.35 2.42
N GLY A 357 12.24 -8.27 3.15
CA GLY A 357 12.60 -6.91 2.77
C GLY A 357 14.09 -6.62 2.84
N ILE A 358 14.49 -5.60 2.09
CA ILE A 358 15.84 -5.05 2.14
C ILE A 358 15.76 -3.62 2.66
N ASP A 359 16.70 -3.25 3.53
CA ASP A 359 16.87 -1.89 4.00
C ASP A 359 17.23 -0.94 2.84
N LEU A 360 16.38 0.07 2.64
CA LEU A 360 16.55 1.10 1.61
C LEU A 360 17.42 2.28 2.07
N MET A 361 17.77 2.38 3.35
CA MET A 361 18.56 3.51 3.88
C MET A 361 19.87 3.76 3.12
N PRO A 362 20.67 2.73 2.76
CA PRO A 362 21.89 2.95 2.00
C PRO A 362 21.67 3.61 0.63
N LEU A 363 20.54 3.34 -0.04
CA LEU A 363 20.14 4.01 -1.29
C LEU A 363 19.63 5.42 -1.02
N LEU A 364 18.84 5.57 0.05
CA LEU A 364 18.22 6.83 0.42
C LEU A 364 19.26 7.90 0.81
N THR A 365 20.38 7.48 1.39
CA THR A 365 21.51 8.34 1.80
C THR A 365 22.62 8.46 0.75
N ASP A 366 22.43 7.90 -0.46
CA ASP A 366 23.45 7.78 -1.53
C ASP A 366 24.75 7.07 -1.09
N THR A 367 24.72 6.28 -0.01
CA THR A 367 25.85 5.43 0.40
C THR A 367 26.11 4.34 -0.64
N VAL A 368 25.05 3.87 -1.32
CA VAL A 368 25.14 3.00 -2.49
C VAL A 368 24.29 3.57 -3.63
N LYS A 369 24.76 3.38 -4.87
CA LYS A 369 24.00 3.78 -6.06
C LYS A 369 22.80 2.88 -6.36
N ASN A 370 22.96 1.58 -6.09
CA ASN A 370 21.94 0.56 -6.33
C ASN A 370 21.99 -0.50 -5.24
N ILE A 371 20.82 -1.00 -4.84
CA ILE A 371 20.69 -2.16 -3.97
C ILE A 371 20.68 -3.41 -4.83
N GLN A 372 21.45 -4.42 -4.42
CA GLN A 372 21.46 -5.71 -5.11
C GLN A 372 20.16 -6.47 -4.85
N ARG A 373 19.14 -6.18 -5.66
CA ARG A 373 17.92 -6.96 -5.75
C ARG A 373 17.79 -7.51 -7.15
N ARG A 374 17.77 -8.83 -7.26
CA ARG A 374 17.59 -9.51 -8.54
C ARG A 374 16.13 -9.81 -8.84
N CYS A 375 15.40 -10.36 -7.86
CA CYS A 375 14.05 -10.86 -8.08
C CYS A 375 13.04 -10.27 -7.09
N LEU A 376 11.82 -10.06 -7.58
CA LEU A 376 10.60 -9.88 -6.80
C LEU A 376 9.61 -10.97 -7.15
N PHE A 377 8.81 -11.38 -6.17
CA PHE A 377 7.85 -12.47 -6.32
C PHE A 377 6.48 -12.08 -5.78
N TRP A 378 5.44 -12.55 -6.47
CA TRP A 378 4.04 -12.40 -6.07
C TRP A 378 3.34 -13.74 -6.15
N HIS A 379 2.46 -14.00 -5.18
CA HIS A 379 1.60 -15.17 -5.17
C HIS A 379 0.17 -14.76 -4.85
N PHE A 380 -0.71 -14.92 -5.83
CA PHE A 380 -2.12 -14.58 -5.74
C PHE A 380 -2.96 -15.77 -6.23
N PRO A 381 -3.09 -16.84 -5.42
CA PRO A 381 -3.73 -18.09 -5.81
C PRO A 381 -5.27 -17.99 -5.78
N HIS A 382 -5.84 -16.82 -6.10
CA HIS A 382 -7.26 -16.52 -5.95
C HIS A 382 -7.87 -15.95 -7.22
N TYR A 383 -9.13 -16.29 -7.49
CA TYR A 383 -9.92 -15.62 -8.52
C TYR A 383 -10.34 -14.23 -8.04
N HIS A 384 -10.09 -13.22 -8.86
CA HIS A 384 -10.52 -11.85 -8.64
C HIS A 384 -10.93 -11.20 -9.98
N HIS A 385 -10.18 -10.21 -10.46
CA HIS A 385 -10.31 -9.69 -11.83
C HIS A 385 -9.56 -10.56 -12.84
N ASP A 386 -8.61 -11.35 -12.36
CA ASP A 386 -7.92 -12.38 -13.13
C ASP A 386 -8.00 -13.73 -12.40
N ARG A 387 -7.51 -14.78 -13.06
CA ARG A 387 -7.37 -16.13 -12.55
C ARG A 387 -6.16 -16.26 -11.59
N PRO A 388 -6.17 -17.28 -10.69
CA PRO A 388 -5.07 -17.57 -9.78
C PRO A 388 -3.71 -17.60 -10.49
N ALA A 389 -2.71 -16.91 -9.94
CA ALA A 389 -1.39 -16.83 -10.56
C ALA A 389 -0.25 -16.64 -9.53
N SER A 390 0.98 -16.92 -9.96
CA SER A 390 2.20 -16.39 -9.34
C SER A 390 2.96 -15.59 -10.37
N ALA A 391 3.69 -14.57 -9.93
CA ALA A 391 4.52 -13.76 -10.81
C ALA A 391 5.93 -13.58 -10.24
N ILE A 392 6.88 -13.35 -11.12
CA ILE A 392 8.26 -12.98 -10.80
C ILE A 392 8.69 -11.82 -11.71
N ARG A 393 9.40 -10.85 -11.14
CA ARG A 393 10.18 -9.86 -11.88
C ARG A 393 11.65 -10.11 -11.60
N ASP A 394 12.45 -10.43 -12.62
CA ASP A 394 13.90 -10.62 -12.54
C ASP A 394 14.59 -9.63 -13.48
N GLY A 395 15.05 -8.51 -12.92
CA GLY A 395 15.48 -7.34 -13.67
C GLY A 395 14.36 -6.79 -14.57
N SER A 396 14.63 -6.68 -15.88
CA SER A 396 13.65 -6.23 -16.87
C SER A 396 12.61 -7.30 -17.24
N TRP A 397 12.84 -8.57 -16.92
CA TRP A 397 11.93 -9.64 -17.31
C TRP A 397 10.85 -9.85 -16.26
N LYS A 398 9.62 -10.07 -16.73
CA LYS A 398 8.49 -10.43 -15.87
C LYS A 398 7.79 -11.66 -16.41
N MET A 399 7.47 -12.60 -15.53
CA MET A 399 6.67 -13.79 -15.86
C MET A 399 5.44 -13.86 -14.99
N ILE A 400 4.32 -14.28 -15.57
CA ILE A 400 3.09 -14.66 -14.88
C ILE A 400 2.82 -16.13 -15.18
N LYS A 401 2.74 -16.96 -14.13
CA LYS A 401 2.42 -18.39 -14.20
C LYS A 401 1.03 -18.61 -13.61
N TYR A 402 0.09 -19.06 -14.42
CA TYR A 402 -1.26 -19.32 -13.97
C TYR A 402 -1.38 -20.64 -13.21
N LEU A 403 -2.26 -20.65 -12.20
CA LEU A 403 -2.44 -21.70 -11.21
C LEU A 403 -3.84 -22.33 -11.28
N ASP A 404 -4.56 -22.13 -12.39
CA ASP A 404 -5.90 -22.64 -12.67
C ASP A 404 -5.91 -23.96 -13.46
N ASN A 405 -4.77 -24.67 -13.47
CA ASN A 405 -4.50 -25.93 -14.17
C ASN A 405 -4.51 -25.88 -15.70
N THR A 406 -4.48 -24.70 -16.33
CA THR A 406 -4.32 -24.62 -17.81
C THR A 406 -2.89 -24.85 -18.26
N GLY A 407 -1.90 -24.58 -17.39
CA GLY A 407 -0.48 -24.61 -17.73
C GLY A 407 0.01 -23.33 -18.40
N ASP A 408 -0.83 -22.29 -18.49
CA ASP A 408 -0.48 -21.05 -19.17
C ASP A 408 0.61 -20.28 -18.42
N VAL A 409 1.53 -19.72 -19.21
CA VAL A 409 2.62 -18.88 -18.73
C VAL A 409 2.79 -17.73 -19.72
N GLU A 410 3.01 -16.53 -19.18
CA GLU A 410 3.31 -15.33 -19.95
C GLU A 410 4.69 -14.80 -19.56
N LEU A 411 5.41 -14.23 -20.51
CA LEU A 411 6.74 -13.67 -20.33
C LEU A 411 6.88 -12.35 -21.07
N TYR A 412 7.31 -11.31 -20.37
CA TYR A 412 7.44 -9.95 -20.89
C TYR A 412 8.82 -9.38 -20.59
N ASN A 413 9.29 -8.46 -21.43
CA ASN A 413 10.47 -7.63 -21.17
C ASN A 413 10.03 -6.17 -20.94
N LEU A 414 9.96 -5.77 -19.68
CA LEU A 414 9.39 -4.48 -19.25
C LEU A 414 10.22 -3.26 -19.68
N SER A 415 11.50 -3.43 -20.03
CA SER A 415 12.29 -2.32 -20.57
C SER A 415 11.92 -1.97 -22.01
N GLU A 416 11.24 -2.89 -22.71
CA GLU A 416 10.81 -2.74 -24.11
C GLU A 416 9.28 -2.65 -24.21
N ASP A 417 8.56 -3.26 -23.27
CA ASP A 417 7.11 -3.38 -23.26
C ASP A 417 6.56 -3.28 -21.83
N ILE A 418 6.48 -2.05 -21.31
CA ILE A 418 5.90 -1.74 -19.99
C ILE A 418 4.38 -2.06 -19.93
N SER A 419 3.74 -2.17 -21.11
CA SER A 419 2.32 -2.49 -21.24
C SER A 419 2.00 -3.97 -21.25
N GLU A 420 3.01 -4.86 -21.17
CA GLU A 420 2.82 -6.32 -21.19
C GLU A 420 1.91 -6.77 -22.35
N SER A 421 2.16 -6.19 -23.53
CA SER A 421 1.38 -6.36 -24.75
C SER A 421 1.93 -7.45 -25.67
N ASN A 422 3.22 -7.78 -25.56
CA ASN A 422 3.91 -8.74 -26.40
C ASN A 422 4.45 -9.93 -25.57
N ASN A 423 3.71 -11.04 -25.56
CA ASN A 423 4.11 -12.25 -24.84
C ASN A 423 5.25 -12.98 -25.57
N LEU A 424 6.43 -13.04 -24.94
CA LEU A 424 7.67 -13.61 -25.47
C LEU A 424 7.90 -15.07 -25.05
N ILE A 425 6.89 -15.74 -24.48
CA ILE A 425 7.04 -17.08 -23.89
C ILE A 425 7.56 -18.13 -24.88
N GLU A 426 7.11 -18.08 -26.15
CA GLU A 426 7.50 -19.03 -27.20
C GLU A 426 8.88 -18.71 -27.80
N THR A 427 9.29 -17.44 -27.81
CA THR A 427 10.55 -17.00 -28.45
C THR A 427 11.74 -17.00 -27.48
N ARG A 428 11.51 -17.19 -26.18
CA ARG A 428 12.55 -17.14 -25.13
C ARG A 428 12.55 -18.38 -24.22
N PRO A 429 12.75 -19.60 -24.74
CA PRO A 429 12.62 -20.85 -23.97
C PRO A 429 13.60 -20.96 -22.79
N SER A 430 14.84 -20.50 -22.93
CA SER A 430 15.82 -20.53 -21.83
C SER A 430 15.41 -19.60 -20.68
N ARG A 431 14.85 -18.43 -20.99
CA ARG A 431 14.38 -17.48 -19.98
C ARG A 431 13.12 -17.99 -19.29
N LYS A 432 12.22 -18.63 -20.05
CA LYS A 432 11.07 -19.36 -19.51
C LYS A 432 11.50 -20.39 -18.46
N ALA A 433 12.44 -21.27 -18.82
CA ALA A 433 12.91 -22.33 -17.92
C ALA A 433 13.52 -21.76 -16.63
N ASP A 434 14.41 -20.77 -16.74
CA ASP A 434 15.06 -20.10 -15.60
C ASP A 434 14.04 -19.47 -14.63
N MET A 435 13.08 -18.71 -15.15
CA MET A 435 12.08 -18.03 -14.30
C MET A 435 11.10 -19.00 -13.66
N LEU A 436 10.76 -20.11 -14.33
CA LEU A 436 9.93 -21.16 -13.75
C LEU A 436 10.61 -21.86 -12.57
N VAL A 437 11.92 -22.15 -12.68
CA VAL A 437 12.71 -22.72 -11.57
C VAL A 437 12.71 -21.76 -10.38
N LYS A 438 13.01 -20.47 -10.62
CA LYS A 438 12.99 -19.45 -9.56
C LYS A 438 11.64 -19.33 -8.86
N ILE A 439 10.53 -19.34 -9.61
CA ILE A 439 9.18 -19.33 -9.02
C ILE A 439 8.98 -20.58 -8.15
N GLN A 440 9.34 -21.76 -8.63
CA GLN A 440 9.16 -23.00 -7.88
C GLN A 440 10.00 -23.04 -6.60
N ASP A 441 11.26 -22.60 -6.67
CA ASP A 441 12.16 -22.53 -5.52
C ASP A 441 11.60 -21.58 -4.46
N TRP A 442 11.18 -20.39 -4.88
CA TRP A 442 10.55 -19.41 -4.01
C TRP A 442 9.21 -19.89 -3.42
N GLN A 443 8.37 -20.58 -4.21
CA GLN A 443 7.12 -21.18 -3.71
C GLN A 443 7.38 -22.23 -2.63
N ARG A 444 8.44 -23.03 -2.75
CA ARG A 444 8.84 -24.00 -1.72
C ARG A 444 9.34 -23.28 -0.47
N ASP A 445 10.23 -22.30 -0.63
CA ASP A 445 10.80 -21.53 0.49
C ASP A 445 9.72 -20.79 1.30
N THR A 446 8.71 -20.24 0.62
CA THR A 446 7.60 -19.53 1.28
C THR A 446 6.46 -20.44 1.74
N THR A 447 6.52 -21.74 1.47
CA THR A 447 5.42 -22.68 1.70
C THR A 447 4.10 -22.18 1.08
N ALA A 448 4.20 -21.66 -0.15
CA ALA A 448 3.08 -21.04 -0.85
C ALA A 448 1.90 -22.02 -1.02
N ARG A 449 0.71 -21.62 -0.57
CA ARG A 449 -0.50 -22.45 -0.65
C ARG A 449 -1.02 -22.49 -2.08
N MET A 450 -1.03 -23.67 -2.71
CA MET A 450 -1.46 -23.84 -4.10
C MET A 450 -2.96 -24.15 -4.22
N PRO A 451 -3.65 -23.69 -5.29
CA PRO A 451 -4.97 -24.20 -5.65
C PRO A 451 -4.95 -25.70 -5.95
N ILE A 452 -6.10 -26.36 -5.80
CA ILE A 452 -6.29 -27.78 -6.14
C ILE A 452 -7.40 -27.95 -7.19
N PRO A 453 -7.40 -29.02 -8.01
CA PRO A 453 -8.49 -29.28 -8.95
C PRO A 453 -9.87 -29.23 -8.27
N ASN A 454 -10.85 -28.61 -8.93
CA ASN A 454 -12.20 -28.51 -8.40
C ASN A 454 -13.11 -29.64 -8.95
N PRO A 455 -13.55 -30.61 -8.12
CA PRO A 455 -14.48 -31.64 -8.57
C PRO A 455 -15.87 -31.09 -8.91
N SER A 456 -16.18 -29.85 -8.49
CA SER A 456 -17.43 -29.16 -8.79
C SER A 456 -17.30 -28.16 -9.95
N TYR A 457 -16.26 -28.28 -10.79
CA TYR A 457 -16.09 -27.41 -11.95
C TYR A 457 -17.31 -27.49 -12.88
N ASP A 458 -17.91 -26.34 -13.16
CA ASP A 458 -19.01 -26.20 -14.11
C ASP A 458 -18.74 -24.96 -14.99
N PRO A 459 -18.40 -25.13 -16.28
CA PRO A 459 -18.06 -24.00 -17.15
C PRO A 459 -19.20 -22.99 -17.30
N ALA A 460 -20.47 -23.40 -17.21
CA ALA A 460 -21.60 -22.50 -17.32
C ALA A 460 -21.79 -21.63 -16.06
N ARG A 461 -21.19 -22.04 -14.94
CA ARG A 461 -21.33 -21.38 -13.63
C ARG A 461 -20.01 -20.86 -13.06
N ALA A 462 -18.89 -21.09 -13.74
CA ALA A 462 -17.55 -20.74 -13.26
C ALA A 462 -17.43 -19.27 -12.82
N GLY A 463 -18.02 -18.34 -13.58
CA GLY A 463 -18.00 -16.91 -13.26
C GLY A 463 -18.87 -16.48 -12.06
N GLN A 464 -19.65 -17.37 -11.45
CA GLN A 464 -20.56 -16.99 -10.35
C GLN A 464 -19.80 -16.69 -9.06
N TRP A 465 -20.02 -15.49 -8.52
CA TRP A 465 -19.51 -15.06 -7.23
C TRP A 465 -20.41 -15.53 -6.09
N TRP A 466 -19.81 -16.07 -5.02
CA TRP A 466 -20.51 -16.53 -3.83
C TRP A 466 -19.92 -15.91 -2.57
N SER A 467 -20.77 -15.68 -1.57
CA SER A 467 -20.33 -15.21 -0.26
C SER A 467 -19.87 -16.39 0.59
N ARG A 468 -18.63 -16.33 1.09
CA ARG A 468 -18.09 -17.31 2.05
C ARG A 468 -18.86 -17.33 3.38
N GLY A 469 -19.47 -16.21 3.75
CA GLY A 469 -20.21 -16.10 5.01
C GLY A 469 -21.61 -16.71 4.94
N SER A 470 -22.35 -16.46 3.86
CA SER A 470 -23.72 -16.96 3.72
C SER A 470 -23.83 -18.29 2.98
N GLY A 471 -22.78 -18.70 2.25
CA GLY A 471 -22.83 -19.87 1.39
C GLY A 471 -23.78 -19.72 0.20
N LYS A 472 -24.12 -18.48 -0.20
CA LYS A 472 -25.07 -18.17 -1.27
C LYS A 472 -24.41 -17.33 -2.38
N PRO A 473 -24.98 -17.31 -3.60
CA PRO A 473 -24.56 -16.39 -4.65
C PRO A 473 -24.58 -14.93 -4.17
N VAL A 474 -23.60 -14.14 -4.62
CA VAL A 474 -23.61 -12.68 -4.44
C VAL A 474 -24.69 -12.10 -5.37
N ASN A 475 -25.69 -11.44 -4.79
CA ASN A 475 -26.78 -10.82 -5.55
C ASN A 475 -26.36 -9.43 -6.08
N SER A 476 -25.41 -9.41 -7.02
CA SER A 476 -24.90 -8.16 -7.60
C SER A 476 -25.99 -7.41 -8.37
N ASP A 477 -26.98 -8.10 -8.94
CA ASP A 477 -28.08 -7.47 -9.69
C ASP A 477 -28.99 -6.58 -8.82
N ALA A 478 -29.06 -6.87 -7.52
CA ALA A 478 -29.80 -6.04 -6.56
C ALA A 478 -28.98 -4.86 -5.99
N ARG A 479 -27.70 -4.70 -6.39
CA ARG A 479 -26.87 -3.59 -5.92
C ARG A 479 -27.46 -2.27 -6.41
N LYS A 480 -27.59 -1.30 -5.51
CA LYS A 480 -27.93 0.09 -5.86
C LYS A 480 -26.66 0.91 -5.95
N ARG A 481 -26.69 1.92 -6.81
CA ARG A 481 -25.65 2.94 -6.92
C ARG A 481 -25.47 3.63 -5.58
N PHE A 482 -24.22 3.74 -5.14
CA PHE A 482 -23.91 4.43 -3.89
C PHE A 482 -24.00 5.95 -4.09
N PRO A 483 -24.52 6.72 -3.11
CA PRO A 483 -24.60 8.17 -3.22
C PRO A 483 -23.24 8.82 -3.46
N ALA A 484 -23.12 9.61 -4.52
CA ALA A 484 -21.85 10.19 -4.95
C ALA A 484 -21.35 11.29 -4.02
N THR A 485 -22.28 12.00 -3.36
CA THR A 485 -21.98 13.16 -2.53
C THR A 485 -22.84 13.21 -1.27
N GLU A 486 -22.49 14.11 -0.35
CA GLU A 486 -23.25 14.41 0.85
C GLU A 486 -24.63 15.04 0.60
N LEU A 487 -24.91 15.52 -0.61
CA LEU A 487 -26.21 16.09 -0.99
C LEU A 487 -27.24 15.04 -1.43
N GLU A 488 -26.79 13.85 -1.81
CA GLU A 488 -27.66 12.77 -2.27
C GLU A 488 -28.30 12.03 -1.10
N PRO A 489 -29.55 11.53 -1.21
CA PRO A 489 -30.18 10.78 -0.14
C PRO A 489 -29.40 9.50 0.20
N LYS A 490 -29.43 9.09 1.48
CA LYS A 490 -28.78 7.86 1.97
C LYS A 490 -29.54 6.61 1.56
#